data_AF-A0A6P5RHB8-F1
#
_entry.id   AF-A0A6P5RHB8-F1
#
_cell.length_a   1.000
_cell.length_b   1.000
_cell.length_c   1.000
_cell.angle_alpha   90.00
_cell.angle_beta   90.00
_cell.angle_gamma   90.00
#
_symmetry.space_group_name_H-M   'P 1'
#
loop_
_entity.id
_entity.type
_entity.pdbx_description
1 polymer ?
#
loop_
_entity_poly.entity_id
_entity_poly.type
_entity_poly.pdbx_seq_one_letter_code
_entity_poly.pdbx_strand_id
1 'polypeptide(L)'
;MKLRWQPQDCDIPRGKRLVFVGDSINRNQWESMLCMLMGAIKDPNRVYETHRRRITKEKGDYSFKFVDYKCTVEYYVSHFLVHEGKARVGQKRVQTLRIDSIDHGSSIWRGADTKLKLGLITIRKEAKK
;
A
#
# COMPACT_ATOMS: atom_id res chain seq x y z
N MET A 1 -21.91 -8.49 13.52
CA MET A 1 -20.50 -8.88 13.78
C MET A 1 -20.13 -8.45 15.20
N LYS A 2 -19.50 -9.33 16.00
CA LYS A 2 -19.28 -9.18 17.47
C LYS A 2 -17.82 -9.39 17.90
N LEU A 3 -16.86 -9.16 17.00
CA LEU A 3 -15.45 -9.18 17.33
C LEU A 3 -14.89 -7.78 17.13
N ARG A 4 -14.29 -7.21 18.17
CA ARG A 4 -13.61 -5.91 18.15
C ARG A 4 -12.21 -6.10 18.69
N TRP A 5 -11.22 -5.89 17.83
CA TRP A 5 -9.84 -5.79 18.25
C TRP A 5 -9.57 -4.37 18.74
N GLN A 6 -8.90 -4.21 19.87
CA GLN A 6 -8.49 -2.93 20.44
C GLN A 6 -6.99 -2.99 20.77
N PRO A 7 -6.16 -2.13 20.16
CA PRO A 7 -4.74 -2.04 20.52
C PRO A 7 -4.58 -1.47 21.93
N GLN A 8 -3.49 -1.85 22.60
CA GLN A 8 -3.17 -1.31 23.93
C GLN A 8 -2.77 0.17 23.88
N ASP A 9 -2.18 0.63 22.78
CA ASP A 9 -1.81 2.03 22.54
C ASP A 9 -2.73 2.64 21.48
N CYS A 10 -3.70 3.45 21.91
CA CYS A 10 -4.83 3.92 21.10
C CYS A 10 -4.58 5.28 20.40
N ASP A 11 -3.33 5.61 20.08
CA ASP A 11 -3.01 6.88 19.43
C ASP A 11 -3.06 6.77 17.90
N ILE A 12 -3.95 7.55 17.29
CA ILE A 12 -4.00 7.75 15.84
C ILE A 12 -2.63 8.32 15.41
N PRO A 13 -1.97 7.75 14.40
CA PRO A 13 -0.65 8.21 13.96
C PRO A 13 -0.73 9.65 13.44
N ARG A 14 -0.26 10.59 14.27
CA ARG A 14 -0.15 12.02 13.94
C ARG A 14 1.21 12.33 13.35
N GLY A 15 1.24 13.22 12.35
CA GLY A 15 2.49 13.73 11.79
C GLY A 15 3.30 12.74 10.95
N LYS A 16 2.69 11.64 10.48
CA LYS A 16 3.39 10.55 9.76
C LYS A 16 2.85 10.37 8.34
N ARG A 17 3.70 9.86 7.45
CA ARG A 17 3.36 9.34 6.13
C ARG A 17 3.21 7.82 6.19
N LEU A 18 1.97 7.34 6.12
CA LEU A 18 1.64 5.93 6.07
C LEU A 18 1.47 5.49 4.62
N VAL A 19 2.19 4.43 4.25
CA VAL A 19 2.12 3.89 2.89
C VAL A 19 1.78 2.40 2.92
N PHE A 20 0.72 2.05 2.20
CA PHE A 20 0.30 0.69 1.92
C PHE A 20 0.81 0.33 0.53
N VAL A 21 1.62 -0.72 0.43
CA VAL A 21 2.11 -1.21 -0.86
C VAL A 21 1.75 -2.68 -0.95
N GLY A 22 1.06 -3.08 -2.02
CA GLY A 22 0.69 -4.47 -2.17
C GLY A 22 -0.40 -4.72 -3.21
N ASP A 23 -1.12 -5.81 -2.97
CA ASP A 23 -2.24 -6.27 -3.77
C ASP A 23 -3.60 -5.70 -3.29
N SER A 24 -4.70 -6.32 -3.72
CA SER A 24 -6.05 -5.94 -3.34
C SER A 24 -6.34 -6.05 -1.84
N ILE A 25 -5.62 -6.88 -1.08
CA ILE A 25 -5.81 -6.97 0.38
C ILE A 25 -5.24 -5.72 1.04
N ASN A 26 -4.06 -5.28 0.61
CA ASN A 26 -3.47 -4.01 1.05
C ASN A 26 -4.36 -2.82 0.69
N ARG A 27 -5.03 -2.85 -0.46
CA ARG A 27 -6.03 -1.84 -0.84
C ARG A 27 -7.20 -1.81 0.14
N ASN A 28 -7.76 -2.96 0.48
CA ASN A 28 -8.89 -3.04 1.42
C ASN A 28 -8.52 -2.49 2.81
N GLN A 29 -7.30 -2.76 3.26
CA GLN A 29 -6.81 -2.20 4.52
C GLN A 29 -6.62 -0.69 4.47
N TRP A 30 -6.06 -0.19 3.37
CA TRP A 30 -5.94 1.25 3.14
C TRP A 30 -7.33 1.93 3.13
N GLU A 31 -8.31 1.35 2.42
CA GLU A 31 -9.70 1.84 2.42
C GLU A 31 -10.31 1.81 3.84
N SER A 32 -10.08 0.74 4.60
CA SER A 32 -10.52 0.62 5.99
C SER A 32 -9.91 1.70 6.89
N MET A 33 -8.62 1.98 6.73
CA MET A 33 -7.92 3.04 7.47
C MET A 33 -8.48 4.42 7.12
N LEU A 34 -8.72 4.70 5.84
CA LEU A 34 -9.35 5.95 5.42
C LEU A 34 -10.73 6.13 6.08
N CYS A 35 -11.58 5.09 6.09
CA CYS A 35 -12.89 5.16 6.73
C CYS A 35 -12.79 5.45 8.24
N MET A 36 -11.85 4.81 8.94
CA MET A 36 -11.63 5.08 10.38
C MET A 36 -11.20 6.52 10.64
N LEU A 37 -10.27 7.04 9.83
CA LEU A 37 -9.79 8.41 9.97
C LEU A 37 -10.87 9.43 9.60
N MET A 38 -11.63 9.19 8.53
CA MET A 38 -12.76 10.02 8.11
C MET A 38 -13.81 10.13 9.21
N GLY A 39 -14.09 9.05 9.94
CA GLY A 39 -15.02 9.06 11.07
C GLY A 39 -14.54 9.91 12.26
N ALA A 40 -13.22 10.16 12.35
CA ALA A 40 -12.63 10.97 13.41
C ALA A 40 -12.45 12.47 13.02
N ILE A 41 -12.92 12.87 11.84
CA ILE A 41 -12.78 14.23 11.31
C ILE A 41 -14.07 15.01 11.48
N LYS A 42 -13.95 16.27 11.92
CA LYS A 42 -15.09 17.17 12.08
C LYS A 42 -15.44 17.90 10.79
N ASP A 43 -14.44 18.26 9.98
CA ASP A 43 -14.61 18.97 8.72
C ASP A 43 -14.04 18.16 7.54
N PRO A 44 -14.90 17.54 6.70
CA PRO A 44 -14.47 16.76 5.55
C PRO A 44 -13.65 17.54 4.53
N ASN A 45 -13.78 18.88 4.46
CA ASN A 45 -13.00 19.71 3.54
C ASN A 45 -11.50 19.74 3.88
N ARG A 46 -11.14 19.27 5.09
CA ARG A 46 -9.76 19.14 5.56
C ARG A 46 -9.13 17.81 5.17
N VAL A 47 -9.79 17.05 4.31
CA VAL A 47 -9.27 15.85 3.65
C VAL A 47 -9.32 16.01 2.15
N TYR A 48 -8.19 15.78 1.48
CA TYR A 48 -8.15 15.83 0.03
C TYR A 48 -7.10 14.87 -0.53
N GLU A 49 -7.34 14.45 -1.77
CA GLU A 49 -6.38 13.68 -2.55
C GLU A 49 -5.26 14.62 -3.04
N THR A 50 -4.00 14.26 -2.75
CA THR A 50 -2.85 15.14 -2.94
C THR A 50 -2.57 15.42 -4.43
N HIS A 51 -2.82 14.46 -5.32
CA HIS A 51 -2.60 14.64 -6.75
C HIS A 51 -3.74 15.40 -7.45
N ARG A 52 -4.82 15.76 -6.73
CA ARG A 52 -6.05 16.38 -7.25
C ARG A 52 -6.64 15.61 -8.45
N ARG A 53 -6.48 14.29 -8.46
CA ARG A 53 -6.94 13.43 -9.56
C ARG A 53 -8.28 12.79 -9.23
N ARG A 54 -9.09 12.52 -10.26
CA ARG A 54 -10.27 11.67 -10.11
C ARG A 54 -9.85 10.26 -9.69
N ILE A 55 -10.44 9.79 -8.59
CA ILE A 55 -10.24 8.44 -8.05
C ILE A 55 -10.89 7.45 -9.02
N THR A 56 -10.08 6.62 -9.67
CA THR A 56 -10.56 5.54 -10.55
C THR A 56 -9.96 4.24 -10.06
N LYS A 57 -10.71 3.13 -10.12
CA LYS A 57 -10.29 1.82 -9.57
C LYS A 57 -8.99 1.27 -10.19
N GLU A 58 -8.61 1.76 -11.37
CA GLU A 58 -7.55 1.23 -12.24
C GLU A 58 -6.16 1.83 -11.98
N LYS A 59 -6.08 3.03 -11.40
CA LYS A 59 -4.82 3.79 -11.32
C LYS A 59 -3.76 3.14 -10.45
N GLY A 60 -4.18 2.50 -9.35
CA GLY A 60 -3.27 1.81 -8.45
C GLY A 60 -2.34 2.72 -7.64
N ASP A 61 -2.52 4.04 -7.69
CA ASP A 61 -1.84 5.03 -6.86
C ASP A 61 -2.84 6.02 -6.24
N TYR A 62 -2.89 6.11 -4.91
CA TYR A 62 -3.74 7.07 -4.21
C TYR A 62 -2.99 7.70 -3.04
N SER A 63 -3.19 9.00 -2.80
CA SER A 63 -2.60 9.72 -1.67
C SER A 63 -3.62 10.68 -1.07
N PHE A 64 -4.02 10.45 0.19
CA PHE A 64 -4.95 11.32 0.91
C PHE A 64 -4.25 12.01 2.06
N LYS A 65 -4.43 13.32 2.15
CA LYS A 65 -3.89 14.14 3.22
C LYS A 65 -4.97 14.51 4.22
N PHE A 66 -4.71 14.21 5.48
CA PHE A 66 -5.53 14.52 6.64
C PHE A 66 -4.92 15.71 7.36
N VAL A 67 -5.42 16.92 7.09
CA VAL A 67 -4.79 18.16 7.58
C VAL A 67 -4.81 18.24 9.11
N ASP A 68 -5.90 17.85 9.75
CA ASP A 68 -6.05 17.89 11.22
C ASP A 68 -5.05 17.01 11.95
N TYR A 69 -4.69 15.87 11.34
CA TYR A 69 -3.75 14.90 11.91
C TYR A 69 -2.32 15.10 11.40
N LYS A 70 -2.11 16.06 10.48
CA LYS A 70 -0.84 16.26 9.75
C LYS A 70 -0.31 14.94 9.17
N CYS A 71 -1.22 14.09 8.71
CA CYS A 71 -0.94 12.72 8.30
C CYS A 71 -1.29 12.54 6.82
N THR A 72 -0.52 11.71 6.13
CA THR A 72 -0.81 11.31 4.74
C THR A 72 -0.92 9.80 4.68
N VAL A 73 -1.99 9.30 4.05
CA VAL A 73 -2.25 7.87 3.89
C VAL A 73 -2.28 7.53 2.41
N GLU A 74 -1.35 6.69 1.99
CA GLU A 74 -1.09 6.41 0.57
C GLU A 74 -1.21 4.92 0.27
N TYR A 75 -1.59 4.63 -0.97
CA TYR A 75 -1.64 3.28 -1.51
C TYR A 75 -0.92 3.22 -2.86
N TYR A 76 -0.06 2.21 -3.03
CA TYR A 76 0.59 1.89 -4.30
C TYR A 76 0.42 0.41 -4.61
N VAL A 77 -0.05 0.11 -5.82
CA VAL A 77 -0.15 -1.25 -6.31
C VAL A 77 1.25 -1.82 -6.58
N SER A 78 1.54 -2.96 -5.96
CA SER A 78 2.66 -3.80 -6.33
C SER A 78 2.37 -5.20 -5.81
N HIS A 79 1.89 -6.07 -6.69
CA HIS A 79 1.35 -7.38 -6.32
C HIS A 79 2.36 -8.24 -5.57
N PHE A 80 3.64 -8.15 -5.94
CA PHE A 80 4.70 -8.99 -5.37
C PHE A 80 5.79 -8.19 -4.65
N LEU A 81 5.78 -6.86 -4.71
CA LEU A 81 6.78 -5.95 -4.10
C LEU A 81 8.20 -6.09 -4.66
N VAL A 82 8.41 -7.06 -5.53
CA VAL A 82 9.64 -7.35 -6.25
C VAL A 82 9.43 -7.06 -7.73
N HIS A 83 10.53 -6.92 -8.45
CA HIS A 83 10.49 -6.63 -9.87
C HIS A 83 9.82 -7.75 -10.66
N GLU A 84 8.72 -7.39 -11.34
CA GLU A 84 8.04 -8.24 -12.31
C GLU A 84 8.69 -8.09 -13.69
N GLY A 85 9.03 -9.21 -14.31
CA GLY A 85 9.62 -9.28 -15.63
C GLY A 85 8.95 -10.34 -16.50
N LYS A 86 9.44 -10.47 -17.73
CA LYS A 86 9.05 -11.55 -18.64
C LYS A 86 10.31 -12.21 -19.17
N ALA A 87 10.42 -13.53 -19.02
CA ALA A 87 11.49 -14.32 -19.62
C ALA A 87 10.94 -15.10 -20.83
N ARG A 88 11.81 -15.35 -21.82
CA ARG A 88 11.52 -16.28 -22.90
C ARG A 88 11.91 -17.69 -22.46
N VAL A 89 10.94 -18.60 -22.46
CA VAL A 89 11.16 -20.03 -22.27
C VAL A 89 10.70 -20.72 -23.56
N GLY A 90 11.65 -21.07 -24.42
CA GLY A 90 11.38 -21.45 -25.81
C GLY A 90 10.70 -20.31 -26.58
N GLN A 91 9.57 -20.61 -27.22
CA GLN A 91 8.78 -19.62 -27.97
C GLN A 91 7.79 -18.82 -27.07
N LYS A 92 7.60 -19.21 -25.80
CA LYS A 92 6.61 -18.57 -24.92
C LYS A 92 7.27 -17.49 -24.04
N ARG A 93 6.55 -16.38 -23.82
CA ARG A 93 6.87 -15.39 -22.79
C ARG A 93 6.19 -15.79 -21.49
N VAL A 94 6.97 -16.03 -20.45
CA VAL A 94 6.49 -16.41 -19.11
C VAL A 94 6.76 -15.24 -18.15
N GLN A 95 5.82 -14.94 -17.27
CA GLN A 95 6.00 -13.93 -16.23
C GLN A 95 6.98 -14.44 -15.18
N THR A 96 7.95 -13.61 -14.81
CA THR A 96 9.01 -13.97 -13.87
C THR A 96 9.14 -12.92 -12.79
N LEU A 97 9.42 -13.35 -11.57
CA LEU A 97 9.69 -12.47 -10.44
C LEU A 97 11.18 -12.50 -10.12
N ARG A 98 11.80 -11.32 -10.01
CA ARG A 98 13.20 -11.20 -9.57
C ARG A 98 13.24 -10.87 -8.08
N ILE A 99 13.39 -11.91 -7.26
CA ILE A 99 13.34 -11.81 -5.79
C ILE A 99 14.45 -10.91 -5.24
N ASP A 100 15.59 -10.84 -5.93
CA ASP A 100 16.75 -10.04 -5.50
C ASP A 100 16.63 -8.54 -5.85
N SER A 101 15.51 -8.11 -6.44
CA SER A 101 15.28 -6.72 -6.85
C SER A 101 13.87 -6.23 -6.47
N ILE A 102 13.81 -5.02 -5.92
CA ILE A 102 12.55 -4.38 -5.50
C ILE A 102 11.81 -3.85 -6.75
N ASP A 103 10.48 -3.80 -6.66
CA ASP A 103 9.60 -3.14 -7.63
C ASP A 103 10.15 -1.77 -8.11
N HIS A 104 10.00 -1.49 -9.41
CA HIS A 104 10.48 -0.26 -10.05
C HIS A 104 9.90 1.02 -9.43
N GLY A 105 8.66 0.95 -8.94
CA GLY A 105 7.97 2.05 -8.25
C GLY A 105 8.47 2.31 -6.83
N SER A 106 9.48 1.58 -6.36
CA SER A 106 9.97 1.67 -4.98
C SER A 106 10.55 3.01 -4.57
N SER A 107 11.04 3.81 -5.51
CA SER A 107 11.49 5.18 -5.25
C SER A 107 10.41 6.02 -4.59
N ILE A 108 9.15 5.81 -4.96
CA ILE A 108 8.01 6.64 -4.53
C ILE A 108 7.70 6.42 -3.04
N TRP A 109 7.78 5.18 -2.59
CA TRP A 109 7.42 4.79 -1.22
C TRP A 109 8.63 4.53 -0.31
N ARG A 110 9.86 4.68 -0.80
CA ARG A 110 11.08 4.46 0.00
C ARG A 110 11.18 5.35 1.24
N GLY A 111 10.73 6.61 1.18
CA GLY A 111 10.78 7.59 2.28
C GLY A 111 9.55 7.66 3.17
N ALA A 112 8.76 6.59 3.28
CA ALA A 112 7.61 6.53 4.18
C ALA A 112 8.03 6.26 5.63
N ASP A 113 7.38 6.92 6.60
CA ASP A 113 7.62 6.72 8.04
C ASP A 113 7.16 5.35 8.52
N THR A 114 6.12 4.80 7.91
CA THR A 114 5.60 3.46 8.23
C THR A 114 5.13 2.78 6.97
N LYS A 115 5.68 1.59 6.71
CA LYS A 115 5.34 0.73 5.56
C LYS A 115 4.61 -0.49 6.07
N LEU A 116 3.34 -0.61 5.73
CA LEU A 116 2.52 -1.77 6.09
C LEU A 116 2.51 -2.75 4.91
N LYS A 117 3.16 -3.90 5.12
CA LYS A 117 3.16 -5.05 4.22
C LYS A 117 2.39 -6.17 4.92
N LEU A 118 1.29 -6.67 4.35
CA LEU A 118 0.77 -7.96 4.81
C LEU A 118 1.64 -9.08 4.27
N GLY A 119 1.85 -10.09 5.11
CA GLY A 119 2.23 -11.42 4.69
C GLY A 119 3.53 -11.49 3.90
N LEU A 120 4.63 -11.82 4.57
CA LEU A 120 5.72 -12.50 3.88
C LEU A 120 5.16 -13.83 3.34
N ILE A 121 4.77 -13.86 2.06
CA ILE A 121 4.78 -15.13 1.32
C ILE A 121 6.26 -15.48 1.18
N THR A 122 6.72 -16.41 2.02
CA THR A 122 8.04 -17.02 1.88
C THR A 122 8.04 -17.82 0.57
N ILE A 123 8.43 -17.20 -0.53
CA ILE A 123 8.70 -17.90 -1.78
C ILE A 123 9.98 -18.71 -1.56
N ARG A 124 9.84 -20.03 -1.32
CA ARG A 124 10.98 -20.95 -1.34
C ARG A 124 11.67 -20.84 -2.71
N LYS A 125 12.94 -20.44 -2.73
CA LYS A 125 13.81 -20.64 -3.91
C LYS A 125 13.90 -22.16 -4.13
N GLU A 126 13.19 -22.70 -5.11
CA GLU A 126 13.62 -23.96 -5.72
C GLU A 126 14.81 -23.63 -6.63
N ALA A 127 16.01 -23.91 -6.11
CA ALA A 127 17.20 -23.98 -6.94
C ALA A 127 17.03 -25.15 -7.90
N LYS A 128 16.83 -24.87 -9.19
CA LYS A 128 17.02 -25.88 -10.23
C LYS A 128 18.52 -26.21 -10.27
N LYS A 129 18.82 -27.46 -9.94
CA LYS A 129 20.13 -28.10 -10.08
C LYS A 129 20.45 -28.35 -11.54
#